data_AF-A0A9N9RRI7-F1
#
_entry.id   AF-A0A9N9RRI7-F1
#
_cell.length_a   1.000
_cell.length_b   1.000
_cell.length_c   1.000
_cell.angle_alpha   90.00
_cell.angle_beta   90.00
_cell.angle_gamma   90.00
#
_symmetry.space_group_name_H-M   'P 1'
#
loop_
_entity.id
_entity.type
_entity.pdbx_description
1 polymer ?
#
loop_
_entity_poly.entity_id
_entity_poly.type
_entity_poly.pdbx_seq_one_letter_code
_entity_poly.pdbx_strand_id
1 'polypeptide(L)'
;MSSVQEFYKDKTIFITGGSGFMGKVLLEKLLYSCSEVKEIIVLMREKHGKTAKMRVDDYKKIRVFERIMNEKPEMMNKIHPVWGDISELNFGLSDEDMNYVLDNTQIVFHLAASLKLEAPLKTNIIMNLTSVKTMCDLAKKMKNLLAMIHTSTAFCIVEHVNVDEKVYEVDIDPLDAIEKAKVMSEKELSAVQKKMLGKHLNTYTYTKRLSEVLIRDEYNKNNLPVCFVRPSMVSSALNEPIYGWVDSLNGAPGFIVAIARGVLRTMLMDVNTTKNYIPVDTCMNGYIMIAKHLASLKERPKEVPVYNLTAHESNTISMKEYFKICVDLKFVYPFSVGLWYPNVSITTNEFYYYFNIFLFQWIPALFVDFLLMLFGQRRFMIKIQKKLLNGMDVVRCFLLYDFKFKTENFDSLMKIQSQDDYNRFFIDTKKIDTTRLFQGTIIGGREFLGKDPKSTIPRARIFIKIQYILHLIALSFIYYWLFKKFLVLTGLSEPVSNFALDAGSFVKDVLKI
;
A
#
# COMPACT_ATOMS: atom_id res chain seq x y z
N MET A 1 13.13 30.47 9.14
CA MET A 1 12.20 29.39 8.74
C MET A 1 12.34 29.17 7.24
N SER A 2 12.18 27.94 6.76
CA SER A 2 12.13 27.65 5.32
C SER A 2 10.84 28.20 4.69
N SER A 3 10.79 28.33 3.35
CA SER A 3 9.62 28.91 2.69
C SER A 3 8.35 28.07 2.85
N VAL A 4 8.50 26.74 2.96
CA VAL A 4 7.40 25.83 3.31
C VAL A 4 6.91 26.09 4.73
N GLN A 5 7.82 26.21 5.70
CA GLN A 5 7.42 26.50 7.09
C GLN A 5 6.68 27.83 7.21
N GLU A 6 7.13 28.86 6.51
CA GLU A 6 6.48 30.18 6.50
C GLU A 6 5.06 30.11 5.92
N PHE A 7 4.86 29.35 4.84
CA PHE A 7 3.52 29.18 4.26
C PHE A 7 2.54 28.54 5.25
N TYR A 8 2.98 27.53 6.00
CA TYR A 8 2.14 26.80 6.97
C TYR A 8 1.98 27.50 8.31
N LYS A 9 2.76 28.57 8.57
CA LYS A 9 2.65 29.37 9.78
C LYS A 9 1.24 29.93 9.93
N ASP A 10 0.70 29.73 11.13
CA ASP A 10 -0.62 30.16 11.56
C ASP A 10 -1.79 29.64 10.69
N LYS A 11 -1.56 28.60 9.87
CA LYS A 11 -2.60 27.98 9.05
C LYS A 11 -3.36 26.89 9.81
N THR A 12 -4.65 26.77 9.50
CA THR A 12 -5.46 25.61 9.91
C THR A 12 -5.62 24.63 8.74
N ILE A 13 -5.33 23.35 9.00
CA ILE A 13 -5.33 22.29 8.00
C ILE A 13 -6.44 21.29 8.33
N PHE A 14 -7.25 20.90 7.35
CA PHE A 14 -8.22 19.81 7.47
C PHE A 14 -7.70 18.56 6.76
N ILE A 15 -7.60 17.45 7.48
CA ILE A 15 -7.13 16.17 6.96
C ILE A 15 -8.22 15.11 7.08
N THR A 16 -8.66 14.56 5.96
CA THR A 16 -9.39 13.29 5.97
C THR A 16 -8.40 12.13 5.82
N GLY A 17 -8.67 11.02 6.51
CA GLY A 17 -7.80 9.85 6.43
C GLY A 17 -6.50 9.98 7.24
N GLY A 18 -6.43 10.94 8.17
CA GLY A 18 -5.27 11.16 9.04
C GLY A 18 -4.89 9.97 9.93
N SER A 19 -5.80 9.00 10.13
CA SER A 19 -5.50 7.75 10.86
C SER A 19 -4.91 6.62 10.00
N GLY A 20 -4.87 6.80 8.68
CA GLY A 20 -4.22 5.87 7.75
C GLY A 20 -2.70 5.98 7.73
N PHE A 21 -2.04 5.09 6.99
CA PHE A 21 -0.58 5.05 6.86
C PHE A 21 0.02 6.39 6.42
N MET A 22 -0.36 6.86 5.23
CA MET A 22 0.09 8.14 4.67
C MET A 22 -0.32 9.32 5.55
N GLY A 23 -1.57 9.31 6.05
CA GLY A 23 -2.09 10.39 6.90
C GLY A 23 -1.32 10.58 8.19
N LYS A 24 -0.84 9.50 8.83
CA LYS A 24 0.00 9.61 10.04
C LYS A 24 1.39 10.17 9.73
N VAL A 25 1.99 9.79 8.60
CA VAL A 25 3.29 10.35 8.18
C VAL A 25 3.15 11.83 7.82
N LEU A 26 2.06 12.22 7.13
CA LEU A 26 1.76 13.62 6.86
C LEU A 26 1.58 14.43 8.15
N LEU A 27 0.79 13.88 9.09
CA LEU A 27 0.51 14.54 10.37
C LEU A 27 1.79 14.73 11.18
N GLU A 28 2.61 13.69 11.30
CA GLU A 28 3.92 13.78 11.97
C GLU A 28 4.81 14.83 11.30
N LYS A 29 4.90 14.81 9.96
CA LYS A 29 5.76 15.72 9.21
C LYS A 29 5.35 17.18 9.41
N LEU A 30 4.04 17.48 9.34
CA LEU A 30 3.50 18.82 9.55
C LEU A 30 3.75 19.29 10.98
N LEU A 31 3.48 18.47 12.00
CA LEU A 31 3.68 18.85 13.40
C LEU A 31 5.17 19.07 13.74
N TYR A 32 6.04 18.19 13.23
CA TYR A 32 7.48 18.24 13.55
C TYR A 32 8.21 19.34 12.77
N SER A 33 7.94 19.46 11.47
CA SER A 33 8.66 20.38 10.57
C SER A 33 7.97 21.73 10.44
N CYS A 34 6.63 21.79 10.46
CA CYS A 34 5.86 23.04 10.41
C CYS A 34 5.27 23.37 11.79
N SER A 35 6.12 23.38 12.83
CA SER A 35 5.68 23.53 14.23
C SER A 35 4.94 24.84 14.54
N GLU A 36 4.95 25.84 13.66
CA GLU A 36 4.14 27.08 13.78
C GLU A 36 2.76 26.99 13.11
N VAL A 37 2.34 25.81 12.63
CA VAL A 37 0.95 25.58 12.20
C VAL A 37 -0.01 25.92 13.35
N LYS A 38 -1.15 26.55 13.06
CA LYS A 38 -2.13 26.91 14.09
C LYS A 38 -2.79 25.66 14.65
N GLU A 39 -3.35 24.85 13.76
CA GLU A 39 -4.15 23.68 14.11
C GLU A 39 -4.24 22.71 12.93
N ILE A 40 -4.37 21.42 13.24
CA ILE A 40 -4.67 20.38 12.26
C ILE A 40 -5.95 19.66 12.68
N ILE A 41 -7.05 19.96 12.00
CA ILE A 41 -8.34 19.31 12.15
C ILE A 41 -8.30 17.95 11.45
N VAL A 42 -8.58 16.87 12.18
CA VAL A 42 -8.53 15.51 11.63
C VAL A 42 -9.87 14.82 11.75
N LEU A 43 -10.46 14.49 10.59
CA LEU A 43 -11.69 13.71 10.51
C LEU A 43 -11.43 12.25 10.91
N MET A 44 -12.04 11.81 12.01
CA MET A 44 -11.81 10.48 12.57
C MET A 44 -13.10 9.81 13.04
N ARG A 45 -13.35 8.62 12.50
CA ARG A 45 -14.41 7.72 12.96
C ARG A 45 -14.11 7.11 14.31
N GLU A 46 -15.16 6.77 15.04
CA GLU A 46 -15.05 5.83 16.14
C GLU A 46 -14.62 4.46 15.66
N LYS A 47 -13.76 3.81 16.43
CA LYS A 47 -13.30 2.45 16.11
C LYS A 47 -12.86 1.74 17.37
N HIS A 48 -13.25 0.48 17.52
CA HIS A 48 -12.92 -0.34 18.70
C HIS A 48 -13.36 0.30 20.03
N GLY A 49 -14.55 0.94 20.05
CA GLY A 49 -15.09 1.60 21.24
C GLY A 49 -14.34 2.87 21.66
N LYS A 50 -13.51 3.45 20.79
CA LYS A 50 -12.76 4.68 21.07
C LYS A 50 -13.27 5.85 20.24
N THR A 51 -13.51 6.97 20.92
CA THR A 51 -13.87 8.25 20.31
C THR A 51 -12.73 8.82 19.47
N ALA A 52 -13.00 9.82 18.63
CA ALA A 52 -11.98 10.50 17.84
C ALA A 52 -10.83 11.03 18.72
N LYS A 53 -11.16 11.65 19.86
CA LYS A 53 -10.19 12.14 20.86
C LYS A 53 -9.31 11.04 21.44
N MET A 54 -9.91 9.94 21.92
CA MET A 54 -9.14 8.81 22.46
C MET A 54 -8.20 8.18 21.41
N ARG A 55 -8.62 8.17 20.14
CA ARG A 55 -7.80 7.65 19.04
C ARG A 55 -6.63 8.58 18.70
N VAL A 56 -6.78 9.90 18.84
CA VAL A 56 -5.65 10.84 18.75
C VAL A 56 -4.71 10.67 19.93
N ASP A 57 -5.22 10.46 21.15
CA ASP A 57 -4.36 10.18 22.31
C ASP A 57 -3.53 8.91 22.14
N ASP A 58 -4.06 7.89 21.46
CA ASP A 58 -3.30 6.70 21.11
C ASP A 58 -2.14 6.96 20.15
N TYR A 59 -2.12 8.07 19.40
CA TYR A 59 -0.97 8.42 18.54
C TYR A 59 0.32 8.56 19.32
N LYS A 60 0.24 9.02 20.58
CA LYS A 60 1.39 9.13 21.51
C LYS A 60 2.09 7.78 21.74
N LYS A 61 1.39 6.66 21.50
CA LYS A 61 1.90 5.28 21.67
C LYS A 61 2.41 4.67 20.36
N ILE A 62 2.20 5.33 19.22
CA ILE A 62 2.60 4.81 17.92
C ILE A 62 4.02 5.28 17.62
N ARG A 63 4.90 4.34 17.29
CA ARG A 63 6.31 4.57 16.91
C ARG A 63 6.53 5.77 15.99
N VAL A 64 5.68 5.97 14.97
CA VAL A 64 5.79 7.10 14.03
C VAL A 64 5.88 8.46 14.73
N PHE A 65 5.15 8.67 15.83
CA PHE A 65 5.12 9.94 16.57
C PHE A 65 6.18 10.02 17.68
N GLU A 66 7.00 9.00 17.87
CA GLU A 66 7.98 8.96 18.97
C GLU A 66 8.98 10.11 18.92
N ARG A 67 9.41 10.48 17.71
CA ARG A 67 10.29 11.65 17.50
C ARG A 67 9.65 12.93 18.06
N ILE A 68 8.37 13.17 17.76
CA ILE A 68 7.62 14.30 18.31
C ILE A 68 7.48 14.19 19.82
N MET A 69 7.15 13.01 20.34
CA MET A 69 6.97 12.81 21.78
C MET A 69 8.25 13.06 22.58
N ASN A 70 9.41 12.78 22.00
CA ASN A 70 10.71 12.98 22.65
C ASN A 70 11.20 14.43 22.58
N GLU A 71 10.94 15.12 21.46
CA GLU A 71 11.56 16.43 21.19
C GLU A 71 10.61 17.61 21.35
N LYS A 72 9.32 17.44 21.00
CA LYS A 72 8.30 18.51 20.93
C LYS A 72 6.88 18.00 21.25
N PRO A 73 6.66 17.38 22.42
CA PRO A 73 5.39 16.72 22.74
C PRO A 73 4.17 17.66 22.72
N GLU A 74 4.37 18.95 22.96
CA GLU A 74 3.34 19.98 22.92
C GLU A 74 2.70 20.16 21.54
N MET A 75 3.40 19.79 20.45
CA MET A 75 2.84 19.80 19.10
C MET A 75 1.64 18.89 18.95
N MET A 76 1.53 17.82 19.75
CA MET A 76 0.37 16.93 19.71
C MET A 76 -0.94 17.64 20.12
N ASN A 77 -0.86 18.74 20.87
CA ASN A 77 -2.03 19.53 21.28
C ASN A 77 -2.64 20.31 20.10
N LYS A 78 -1.94 20.41 18.97
CA LYS A 78 -2.44 21.08 17.75
C LYS A 78 -3.37 20.21 16.91
N ILE A 79 -3.52 18.94 17.28
CA ILE A 79 -4.44 18.02 16.60
C ILE A 79 -5.84 18.24 17.18
N HIS A 80 -6.77 18.69 16.33
CA HIS A 80 -8.18 18.82 16.67
C HIS A 80 -8.97 17.65 16.05
N PRO A 81 -9.28 16.59 16.81
CA PRO A 81 -10.09 15.49 16.30
C PRO A 81 -11.56 15.89 16.19
N VAL A 82 -12.14 15.74 15.00
CA VAL A 82 -13.59 15.83 14.79
C VAL A 82 -14.13 14.47 14.40
N TRP A 83 -15.32 14.13 14.89
CA TRP A 83 -15.98 12.89 14.48
C TRP A 83 -16.46 13.01 13.03
N GLY A 84 -16.35 11.91 12.28
CA GLY A 84 -17.04 11.80 11.01
C GLY A 84 -16.58 10.64 10.14
N ASP A 85 -17.46 10.22 9.23
CA ASP A 85 -17.28 9.15 8.26
C ASP A 85 -17.54 9.68 6.85
N ILE A 86 -16.57 9.52 5.96
CA ILE A 86 -16.65 10.01 4.57
C ILE A 86 -17.80 9.39 3.75
N SER A 87 -18.38 8.29 4.21
CA SER A 87 -19.53 7.64 3.58
C SER A 87 -20.87 8.26 3.95
N GLU A 88 -20.91 9.09 4.99
CA GLU A 88 -22.11 9.77 5.47
C GLU A 88 -22.31 11.11 4.76
N LEU A 89 -23.57 11.60 4.78
CA LEU A 89 -23.91 12.93 4.30
C LEU A 89 -23.10 13.98 5.08
N ASN A 90 -22.48 14.94 4.37
CA ASN A 90 -21.59 15.95 4.96
C ASN A 90 -20.51 15.35 5.89
N PHE A 91 -20.08 14.12 5.60
CA PHE A 91 -19.17 13.33 6.42
C PHE A 91 -19.65 13.01 7.84
N GLY A 92 -20.94 13.18 8.12
CA GLY A 92 -21.51 13.00 9.45
C GLY A 92 -21.07 14.08 10.45
N LEU A 93 -20.47 15.17 10.01
CA LEU A 93 -20.10 16.26 10.92
C LEU A 93 -21.35 16.80 11.61
N SER A 94 -21.23 17.08 12.92
CA SER A 94 -22.23 17.85 13.64
C SER A 94 -22.32 19.26 13.06
N ASP A 95 -23.43 19.98 13.26
CA ASP A 95 -23.54 21.35 12.77
C ASP A 95 -22.44 22.26 13.35
N GLU A 96 -22.06 22.03 14.61
CA GLU A 96 -20.97 22.75 15.28
C GLU A 96 -19.62 22.44 14.61
N ASP A 97 -19.26 21.17 14.47
CA ASP A 97 -18.00 20.76 13.82
C ASP A 97 -17.95 21.19 12.35
N MET A 98 -19.08 21.12 11.65
CA MET A 98 -19.19 21.54 10.25
C MET A 98 -18.92 23.03 10.13
N ASN A 99 -19.57 23.88 10.95
CA ASN A 99 -19.31 25.31 10.96
C ASN A 99 -17.86 25.62 11.32
N TYR A 100 -17.31 24.91 12.31
CA TYR A 100 -15.91 25.06 12.70
C TYR A 100 -14.94 24.75 11.55
N VAL A 101 -15.14 23.62 10.87
CA VAL A 101 -14.34 23.19 9.72
C VAL A 101 -14.45 24.22 8.58
N LEU A 102 -15.65 24.67 8.24
CA LEU A 102 -15.87 25.62 7.14
C LEU A 102 -15.26 27.00 7.41
N ASP A 103 -15.30 27.46 8.66
CA ASP A 103 -14.84 28.80 9.02
C ASP A 103 -13.33 28.89 9.18
N ASN A 104 -12.69 27.82 9.67
CA ASN A 104 -11.27 27.86 10.03
C ASN A 104 -10.35 27.24 8.97
N THR A 105 -10.82 26.30 8.15
CA THR A 105 -9.92 25.55 7.25
C THR A 105 -9.35 26.43 6.14
N GLN A 106 -8.03 26.36 5.95
CA GLN A 106 -7.31 27.01 4.85
C GLN A 106 -6.66 26.02 3.90
N ILE A 107 -6.32 24.82 4.35
CA ILE A 107 -5.67 23.80 3.52
C ILE A 107 -6.38 22.47 3.75
N VAL A 108 -6.76 21.79 2.67
CA VAL A 108 -7.40 20.47 2.73
C VAL A 108 -6.48 19.40 2.17
N PHE A 109 -6.21 18.36 2.95
CA PHE A 109 -5.65 17.10 2.48
C PHE A 109 -6.70 16.00 2.51
N HIS A 110 -7.30 15.72 1.36
CA HIS A 110 -8.30 14.69 1.22
C HIS A 110 -7.63 13.34 0.86
N LEU A 111 -7.16 12.62 1.89
CA LEU A 111 -6.49 11.31 1.74
C LEU A 111 -7.43 10.12 1.94
N ALA A 112 -8.59 10.33 2.58
CA ALA A 112 -9.50 9.25 2.92
C ALA A 112 -10.05 8.57 1.67
N ALA A 113 -9.90 7.25 1.61
CA ALA A 113 -10.44 6.40 0.58
C ALA A 113 -10.57 4.96 1.08
N SER A 114 -11.45 4.19 0.47
CA SER A 114 -11.41 2.74 0.51
C SER A 114 -10.24 2.24 -0.32
N LEU A 115 -9.26 1.63 0.35
CA LEU A 115 -8.19 0.89 -0.31
C LEU A 115 -8.54 -0.59 -0.50
N LYS A 116 -9.79 -0.99 -0.21
CA LYS A 116 -10.28 -2.34 -0.45
C LYS A 116 -10.64 -2.47 -1.93
N LEU A 117 -9.67 -2.93 -2.70
CA LEU A 117 -9.79 -3.08 -4.15
C LEU A 117 -10.84 -4.16 -4.50
N GLU A 118 -11.13 -5.07 -3.58
CA GLU A 118 -12.14 -6.13 -3.66
C GLU A 118 -13.54 -5.71 -3.18
N ALA A 119 -13.72 -4.47 -2.69
CA ALA A 119 -15.01 -4.03 -2.18
C ALA A 119 -16.07 -3.92 -3.30
N PRO A 120 -17.35 -4.16 -2.96
CA PRO A 120 -18.45 -3.98 -3.91
C PRO A 120 -18.43 -2.60 -4.57
N LEU A 121 -18.85 -2.52 -5.84
CA LEU A 121 -18.84 -1.27 -6.61
C LEU A 121 -19.59 -0.15 -5.89
N LYS A 122 -20.78 -0.43 -5.33
CA LYS A 122 -21.58 0.54 -4.57
C LYS A 122 -20.76 1.17 -3.43
N THR A 123 -20.09 0.34 -2.64
CA THR A 123 -19.26 0.79 -1.51
C THR A 123 -18.12 1.68 -1.96
N ASN A 124 -17.41 1.30 -3.04
CA ASN A 124 -16.30 2.11 -3.55
C ASN A 124 -16.78 3.40 -4.23
N ILE A 125 -17.96 3.42 -4.88
CA ILE A 125 -18.56 4.67 -5.37
C ILE A 125 -18.82 5.62 -4.19
N ILE A 126 -19.46 5.13 -3.12
CA ILE A 126 -19.75 5.95 -1.94
C ILE A 126 -18.44 6.48 -1.32
N MET A 127 -17.48 5.60 -1.02
CA MET A 127 -16.28 5.96 -0.28
C MET A 127 -15.24 6.73 -1.08
N ASN A 128 -15.15 6.54 -2.40
CA ASN A 128 -14.08 7.12 -3.21
C ASN A 128 -14.55 8.19 -4.20
N LEU A 129 -15.84 8.22 -4.55
CA LEU A 129 -16.40 9.17 -5.52
C LEU A 129 -17.41 10.11 -4.87
N THR A 130 -18.45 9.60 -4.21
CA THR A 130 -19.43 10.44 -3.50
C THR A 130 -18.75 11.28 -2.42
N SER A 131 -17.80 10.70 -1.68
CA SER A 131 -17.00 11.43 -0.69
C SER A 131 -16.21 12.60 -1.29
N VAL A 132 -15.73 12.47 -2.53
CA VAL A 132 -15.03 13.54 -3.25
C VAL A 132 -15.98 14.65 -3.64
N LYS A 133 -17.19 14.29 -4.09
CA LYS A 133 -18.26 15.28 -4.33
C LYS A 133 -18.57 16.07 -3.05
N THR A 134 -18.78 15.37 -1.94
CA THR A 134 -19.03 15.99 -0.63
C THR A 134 -17.86 16.89 -0.21
N MET A 135 -16.61 16.46 -0.40
CA MET A 135 -15.45 17.29 -0.09
C MET A 135 -15.42 18.56 -0.94
N CYS A 136 -15.70 18.46 -2.24
CA CYS A 136 -15.77 19.63 -3.13
C CYS A 136 -16.88 20.58 -2.68
N ASP A 137 -18.04 20.06 -2.27
CA ASP A 137 -19.16 20.89 -1.80
C ASP A 137 -18.89 21.58 -0.48
N LEU A 138 -18.17 20.94 0.44
CA LEU A 138 -17.67 21.56 1.66
C LEU A 138 -16.60 22.61 1.34
N ALA A 139 -15.66 22.28 0.45
CA ALA A 139 -14.55 23.16 0.09
C ALA A 139 -15.03 24.47 -0.55
N LYS A 140 -16.11 24.45 -1.35
CA LYS A 140 -16.77 25.67 -1.88
C LYS A 140 -17.33 26.59 -0.79
N LYS A 141 -17.67 26.03 0.38
CA LYS A 141 -18.23 26.77 1.52
C LYS A 141 -17.15 27.23 2.50
N MET A 142 -15.90 26.81 2.32
CA MET A 142 -14.79 27.21 3.19
C MET A 142 -14.38 28.65 2.92
N LYS A 143 -14.43 29.50 3.95
CA LYS A 143 -14.25 30.96 3.80
C LYS A 143 -12.85 31.37 3.36
N ASN A 144 -11.82 30.59 3.76
CA ASN A 144 -10.42 30.97 3.63
C ASN A 144 -9.57 29.90 2.91
N LEU A 145 -10.20 29.08 2.06
CA LEU A 145 -9.51 27.96 1.40
C LEU A 145 -8.44 28.46 0.42
N LEU A 146 -7.19 28.05 0.67
CA LEU A 146 -6.02 28.35 -0.16
C LEU A 146 -5.66 27.18 -1.10
N ALA A 147 -5.82 25.95 -0.64
CA ALA A 147 -5.46 24.76 -1.41
C ALA A 147 -6.23 23.52 -0.95
N MET A 148 -6.70 22.73 -1.91
CA MET A 148 -7.27 21.40 -1.71
C MET A 148 -6.49 20.36 -2.51
N ILE A 149 -6.00 19.32 -1.82
CA ILE A 149 -5.18 18.28 -2.39
C ILE A 149 -5.94 16.96 -2.26
N HIS A 150 -6.37 16.42 -3.39
CA HIS A 150 -7.02 15.11 -3.43
C HIS A 150 -6.03 14.00 -3.76
N THR A 151 -6.10 12.89 -3.03
CA THR A 151 -5.32 11.69 -3.36
C THR A 151 -6.05 10.81 -4.37
N SER A 152 -5.52 10.75 -5.58
CA SER A 152 -5.85 9.73 -6.59
C SER A 152 -4.84 8.57 -6.52
N THR A 153 -4.53 7.93 -7.64
CA THR A 153 -3.51 6.89 -7.78
C THR A 153 -2.93 6.92 -9.19
N ALA A 154 -1.63 6.65 -9.33
CA ALA A 154 -0.99 6.56 -10.64
C ALA A 154 -1.61 5.46 -11.52
N PHE A 155 -2.27 4.47 -10.92
CA PHE A 155 -2.78 3.30 -11.62
C PHE A 155 -4.28 3.36 -11.97
N CYS A 156 -4.92 4.53 -11.92
CA CYS A 156 -6.29 4.73 -12.40
C CYS A 156 -6.35 4.91 -13.93
N ILE A 157 -5.20 4.97 -14.60
CA ILE A 157 -5.06 5.07 -16.05
C ILE A 157 -4.71 3.72 -16.67
N VAL A 158 -5.71 2.83 -16.75
CA VAL A 158 -5.47 1.41 -17.10
C VAL A 158 -5.26 1.16 -18.58
N GLU A 159 -5.65 2.09 -19.45
CA GLU A 159 -5.55 1.95 -20.92
C GLU A 159 -4.20 2.40 -21.49
N HIS A 160 -3.41 3.14 -20.72
CA HIS A 160 -2.20 3.78 -21.21
C HIS A 160 -0.97 3.26 -20.48
N VAL A 161 0.01 2.79 -21.25
CA VAL A 161 1.34 2.44 -20.72
C VAL A 161 2.09 3.69 -20.29
N ASN A 162 1.95 4.79 -21.04
CA ASN A 162 2.55 6.09 -20.73
C ASN A 162 1.46 7.02 -20.17
N VAL A 163 1.61 7.44 -18.93
CA VAL A 163 0.63 8.23 -18.19
C VAL A 163 1.17 9.63 -17.96
N ASP A 164 0.51 10.62 -18.57
CA ASP A 164 0.81 12.05 -18.44
C ASP A 164 0.13 12.66 -17.20
N GLU A 165 0.62 13.81 -16.76
CA GLU A 165 0.01 14.63 -15.71
C GLU A 165 -1.14 15.49 -16.24
N LYS A 166 -2.17 14.81 -16.74
CA LYS A 166 -3.43 15.42 -17.19
C LYS A 166 -4.62 14.55 -16.80
N VAL A 167 -5.82 15.14 -16.83
CA VAL A 167 -7.06 14.37 -16.70
C VAL A 167 -7.32 13.63 -18.00
N TYR A 168 -7.69 12.36 -17.91
CA TYR A 168 -8.05 11.54 -19.07
C TYR A 168 -9.57 11.40 -19.13
N GLU A 169 -10.14 11.77 -20.27
CA GLU A 169 -11.58 11.71 -20.52
C GLU A 169 -12.14 10.28 -20.40
N VAL A 170 -13.41 10.21 -20.01
CA VAL A 170 -14.18 8.97 -19.90
C VAL A 170 -15.61 9.21 -20.36
N ASP A 171 -16.24 8.20 -20.94
CA ASP A 171 -17.61 8.28 -21.47
C ASP A 171 -18.70 8.20 -20.39
N ILE A 172 -18.33 8.23 -19.10
CA ILE A 172 -19.23 8.05 -17.97
C ILE A 172 -19.23 9.33 -17.13
N ASP A 173 -20.41 9.94 -16.96
CA ASP A 173 -20.58 11.04 -16.01
C ASP A 173 -20.38 10.51 -14.57
N PRO A 174 -19.45 11.08 -13.79
CA PRO A 174 -19.29 10.72 -12.39
C PRO A 174 -20.58 10.90 -11.55
N LEU A 175 -21.42 11.88 -11.87
CA LEU A 175 -22.68 12.12 -11.16
C LEU A 175 -23.70 11.02 -11.42
N ASP A 176 -23.80 10.51 -12.65
CA ASP A 176 -24.63 9.34 -12.98
C ASP A 176 -24.20 8.10 -12.18
N ALA A 177 -22.90 7.90 -12.01
CA ALA A 177 -22.39 6.78 -11.21
C ALA A 177 -22.78 6.91 -9.74
N ILE A 178 -22.73 8.14 -9.19
CA ILE A 178 -23.20 8.44 -7.83
C ILE A 178 -24.71 8.16 -7.71
N GLU A 179 -25.52 8.61 -8.66
CA GLU A 179 -26.97 8.45 -8.64
C GLU A 179 -27.38 6.97 -8.74
N LYS A 180 -26.76 6.21 -9.65
CA LYS A 180 -26.93 4.76 -9.74
C LYS A 180 -26.59 4.08 -8.41
N ALA A 181 -25.50 4.48 -7.76
CA ALA A 181 -25.11 3.93 -6.46
C ALA A 181 -26.14 4.23 -5.35
N LYS A 182 -26.82 5.38 -5.41
CA LYS A 182 -27.89 5.74 -4.46
C LYS A 182 -29.14 4.88 -4.68
N VAL A 183 -29.61 4.79 -5.92
CA VAL A 183 -30.91 4.18 -6.25
C VAL A 183 -30.85 2.65 -6.31
N MET A 184 -29.80 2.08 -6.89
CA MET A 184 -29.72 0.63 -7.11
C MET A 184 -29.26 -0.10 -5.84
N SER A 185 -29.81 -1.30 -5.64
CA SER A 185 -29.32 -2.26 -4.65
C SER A 185 -27.91 -2.78 -5.01
N GLU A 186 -27.21 -3.37 -4.03
CA GLU A 186 -25.89 -3.96 -4.28
C GLU A 186 -25.95 -5.10 -5.31
N LYS A 187 -27.03 -5.88 -5.32
CA LYS A 187 -27.24 -6.98 -6.27
C LYS A 187 -27.41 -6.46 -7.70
N GLU A 188 -28.19 -5.41 -7.90
CA GLU A 188 -28.41 -4.79 -9.22
C GLU A 188 -27.12 -4.15 -9.75
N LEU A 189 -26.37 -3.43 -8.90
CA LEU A 189 -25.07 -2.86 -9.30
C LEU A 189 -24.05 -3.94 -9.63
N SER A 190 -24.04 -5.05 -8.88
CA SER A 190 -23.16 -6.18 -9.16
C SER A 190 -23.44 -6.79 -10.53
N ALA A 191 -24.71 -6.85 -10.95
CA ALA A 191 -25.10 -7.37 -12.27
C ALA A 191 -24.58 -6.49 -13.43
N VAL A 192 -24.47 -5.17 -13.23
CA VAL A 192 -23.96 -4.23 -14.25
C VAL A 192 -22.48 -3.86 -14.04
N GLN A 193 -21.85 -4.31 -12.95
CA GLN A 193 -20.50 -3.92 -12.54
C GLN A 193 -19.49 -4.13 -13.66
N LYS A 194 -19.45 -5.31 -14.28
CA LYS A 194 -18.50 -5.62 -15.36
C LYS A 194 -18.60 -4.63 -16.53
N LYS A 195 -19.83 -4.20 -16.88
CA LYS A 195 -20.06 -3.21 -17.94
C LYS A 195 -19.60 -1.81 -17.50
N MET A 196 -19.87 -1.42 -16.25
CA MET A 196 -19.45 -0.12 -15.72
C MET A 196 -17.93 0.01 -15.61
N LEU A 197 -17.24 -1.03 -15.13
CA LEU A 197 -15.78 -1.01 -14.96
C LEU A 197 -15.05 -0.90 -16.30
N GLY A 198 -15.63 -1.41 -17.40
CA GLY A 198 -14.97 -1.45 -18.69
C GLY A 198 -13.63 -2.19 -18.61
N LYS A 199 -12.53 -1.46 -18.84
CA LYS A 199 -11.16 -2.00 -18.80
C LYS A 199 -10.55 -2.05 -17.39
N HIS A 200 -11.18 -1.44 -16.40
CA HIS A 200 -10.68 -1.46 -15.03
C HIS A 200 -10.81 -2.85 -14.42
N LEU A 201 -9.70 -3.39 -13.88
CA LEU A 201 -9.71 -4.71 -13.22
C LEU A 201 -10.33 -4.69 -11.82
N ASN A 202 -10.49 -3.52 -11.21
CA ASN A 202 -11.05 -3.39 -9.87
C ASN A 202 -11.86 -2.09 -9.71
N THR A 203 -12.78 -2.11 -8.75
CA THR A 203 -13.71 -0.98 -8.48
C THR A 203 -12.99 0.25 -7.94
N TYR A 204 -11.79 0.09 -7.37
CA TYR A 204 -10.98 1.20 -6.84
C TYR A 204 -10.39 2.08 -7.95
N THR A 205 -9.68 1.49 -8.92
CA THR A 205 -9.10 2.25 -10.03
C THR A 205 -10.17 2.96 -10.85
N TYR A 206 -11.32 2.30 -11.04
CA TYR A 206 -12.50 2.87 -11.69
C TYR A 206 -13.02 4.11 -10.93
N THR A 207 -13.26 3.98 -9.62
CA THR A 207 -13.78 5.09 -8.82
C THR A 207 -12.78 6.23 -8.70
N LYS A 208 -11.47 5.94 -8.61
CA LYS A 208 -10.42 6.97 -8.67
C LYS A 208 -10.37 7.71 -9.99
N ARG A 209 -10.56 7.02 -11.12
CA ARG A 209 -10.67 7.67 -12.42
C ARG A 209 -11.85 8.64 -12.45
N LEU A 210 -13.04 8.21 -12.02
CA LEU A 210 -14.22 9.06 -12.00
C LEU A 210 -14.05 10.28 -11.06
N SER A 211 -13.33 10.11 -9.95
CA SER A 211 -13.07 11.23 -9.03
C SER A 211 -12.19 12.32 -9.64
N GLU A 212 -11.24 11.98 -10.51
CA GLU A 212 -10.43 12.98 -11.23
C GLU A 212 -11.27 13.79 -12.21
N VAL A 213 -12.16 13.12 -12.95
CA VAL A 213 -13.12 13.72 -13.88
C VAL A 213 -14.07 14.65 -13.12
N LEU A 214 -14.58 14.20 -11.99
CA LEU A 214 -15.43 15.02 -11.12
C LEU A 214 -14.69 16.27 -10.62
N ILE A 215 -13.46 16.12 -10.13
CA ILE A 215 -12.65 17.25 -9.64
C ILE A 215 -12.36 18.23 -10.77
N ARG A 216 -12.05 17.76 -11.97
CA ARG A 216 -11.86 18.63 -13.15
C ARG A 216 -13.12 19.43 -13.45
N ASP A 217 -14.29 18.80 -13.40
CA ASP A 217 -15.55 19.49 -13.68
C ASP A 217 -15.87 20.53 -12.59
N GLU A 218 -15.62 20.19 -11.33
CA GLU A 218 -15.76 21.10 -10.19
C GLU A 218 -14.75 22.25 -10.24
N TYR A 219 -13.51 21.96 -10.66
CA TYR A 219 -12.49 22.96 -10.95
C TYR A 219 -13.04 23.93 -12.00
N ASN A 220 -13.38 23.45 -13.20
CA ASN A 220 -13.81 24.29 -14.32
C ASN A 220 -15.04 25.15 -13.99
N LYS A 221 -16.01 24.62 -13.22
CA LYS A 221 -17.26 25.31 -12.90
C LYS A 221 -17.16 26.27 -11.72
N ASN A 222 -16.41 25.94 -10.66
CA ASN A 222 -16.54 26.60 -9.36
C ASN A 222 -15.28 27.32 -8.86
N ASN A 223 -14.24 27.42 -9.70
CA ASN A 223 -12.98 28.10 -9.33
C ASN A 223 -12.34 27.59 -8.04
N LEU A 224 -12.50 26.30 -7.75
CA LEU A 224 -11.96 25.67 -6.55
C LEU A 224 -10.42 25.56 -6.66
N PRO A 225 -9.64 25.97 -5.63
CA PRO A 225 -8.18 25.84 -5.65
C PRO A 225 -7.78 24.39 -5.35
N VAL A 226 -8.10 23.48 -6.28
CA VAL A 226 -7.91 22.04 -6.13
C VAL A 226 -6.88 21.51 -7.12
N CYS A 227 -6.12 20.52 -6.67
CA CYS A 227 -5.32 19.64 -7.50
C CYS A 227 -5.56 18.19 -7.07
N PHE A 228 -5.12 17.24 -7.88
CA PHE A 228 -5.02 15.85 -7.43
C PHE A 228 -3.63 15.27 -7.66
N VAL A 229 -3.29 14.38 -6.75
CA VAL A 229 -1.98 13.75 -6.65
C VAL A 229 -2.13 12.26 -6.86
N ARG A 230 -1.32 11.71 -7.75
CA ARG A 230 -1.30 10.30 -8.14
C ARG A 230 -0.02 9.64 -7.60
N PRO A 231 -0.03 9.15 -6.35
CA PRO A 231 1.07 8.33 -5.85
C PRO A 231 1.14 6.99 -6.60
N SER A 232 2.36 6.50 -6.84
CA SER A 232 2.61 5.11 -7.27
C SER A 232 2.51 4.13 -6.09
N MET A 233 3.22 3.00 -6.13
CA MET A 233 3.21 2.04 -5.01
C MET A 233 3.94 2.65 -3.81
N VAL A 234 3.17 3.11 -2.81
CA VAL A 234 3.76 3.70 -1.62
C VAL A 234 4.46 2.63 -0.79
N SER A 235 5.75 2.82 -0.55
CA SER A 235 6.59 1.95 0.27
C SER A 235 6.77 2.51 1.68
N SER A 236 7.59 1.85 2.50
CA SER A 236 7.98 2.32 3.82
C SER A 236 8.70 3.68 3.76
N ALA A 237 8.80 4.36 4.91
CA ALA A 237 9.60 5.58 5.02
C ALA A 237 11.08 5.29 4.72
N LEU A 238 11.72 6.15 3.93
CA LEU A 238 13.14 6.05 3.61
C LEU A 238 14.02 6.78 4.65
N ASN A 239 13.55 7.89 5.18
CA ASN A 239 14.31 8.71 6.12
C ASN A 239 13.47 9.06 7.35
N GLU A 240 12.25 9.55 7.16
CA GLU A 240 11.48 10.18 8.24
C GLU A 240 10.06 9.59 8.42
N PRO A 241 9.50 9.62 9.63
CA PRO A 241 10.18 9.94 10.89
C PRO A 241 11.08 8.81 11.40
N ILE A 242 10.88 7.60 10.88
CA ILE A 242 11.68 6.42 11.25
C ILE A 242 11.92 5.61 9.97
N TYR A 243 13.18 5.28 9.71
CA TYR A 243 13.56 4.41 8.60
C TYR A 243 12.79 3.07 8.62
N GLY A 244 12.20 2.71 7.49
CA GLY A 244 11.41 1.50 7.34
C GLY A 244 10.00 1.60 7.92
N TRP A 245 9.56 2.76 8.43
CA TRP A 245 8.20 2.87 8.99
C TRP A 245 7.11 2.46 7.99
N VAL A 246 6.29 1.51 8.40
CA VAL A 246 5.12 1.01 7.66
C VAL A 246 4.15 0.36 8.63
N ASP A 247 2.86 0.64 8.50
CA ASP A 247 1.82 0.08 9.38
C ASP A 247 0.62 -0.51 8.61
N SER A 248 0.73 -0.55 7.28
CA SER A 248 -0.27 -1.12 6.38
C SER A 248 0.23 -2.44 5.79
N LEU A 249 -0.60 -3.47 5.86
CA LEU A 249 -0.41 -4.73 5.12
C LEU A 249 -0.94 -4.66 3.69
N ASN A 250 -1.40 -3.49 3.22
CA ASN A 250 -1.85 -3.33 1.84
C ASN A 250 -0.64 -3.16 0.91
N GLY A 251 -0.69 -3.79 -0.27
CA GLY A 251 0.38 -3.70 -1.26
C GLY A 251 1.63 -4.51 -0.90
N ALA A 252 2.80 -4.05 -1.37
CA ALA A 252 4.07 -4.77 -1.26
C ALA A 252 4.47 -5.17 0.18
N PRO A 253 4.33 -4.32 1.22
CA PRO A 253 4.68 -4.71 2.59
C PRO A 253 3.91 -5.95 3.09
N GLY A 254 2.65 -6.11 2.70
CA GLY A 254 1.85 -7.29 3.03
C GLY A 254 2.36 -8.58 2.38
N PHE A 255 2.72 -8.50 1.09
CA PHE A 255 3.30 -9.64 0.37
C PHE A 255 4.67 -10.03 0.93
N ILE A 256 5.53 -9.06 1.26
CA ILE A 256 6.82 -9.32 1.91
C ILE A 256 6.62 -10.11 3.20
N VAL A 257 5.71 -9.67 4.09
CA VAL A 257 5.44 -10.37 5.34
C VAL A 257 4.89 -11.78 5.09
N ALA A 258 4.00 -11.94 4.10
CA ALA A 258 3.42 -13.24 3.76
C ALA A 258 4.47 -14.24 3.22
N ILE A 259 5.39 -13.76 2.36
CA ILE A 259 6.51 -14.56 1.82
C ILE A 259 7.50 -14.89 2.93
N ALA A 260 7.90 -13.90 3.73
CA ALA A 260 8.89 -14.06 4.80
C ALA A 260 8.41 -15.02 5.90
N ARG A 261 7.10 -15.10 6.15
CA ARG A 261 6.50 -16.08 7.04
C ARG A 261 6.22 -17.44 6.37
N GLY A 262 6.55 -17.59 5.09
CA GLY A 262 6.36 -18.82 4.33
C GLY A 262 4.89 -19.17 4.03
N VAL A 263 3.98 -18.22 4.13
CA VAL A 263 2.53 -18.42 3.92
C VAL A 263 2.16 -18.27 2.44
N LEU A 264 2.78 -17.30 1.75
CA LEU A 264 2.65 -17.15 0.30
C LEU A 264 3.73 -17.97 -0.40
N ARG A 265 3.33 -18.90 -1.27
CA ARG A 265 4.22 -19.89 -1.88
C ARG A 265 4.40 -19.70 -3.38
N THR A 266 3.48 -19.02 -4.04
CA THR A 266 3.59 -18.72 -5.47
C THR A 266 2.96 -17.39 -5.83
N MET A 267 3.45 -16.76 -6.89
CA MET A 267 2.91 -15.52 -7.45
C MET A 267 2.90 -15.58 -8.97
N LEU A 268 1.80 -15.13 -9.57
CA LEU A 268 1.67 -14.94 -11.01
C LEU A 268 2.19 -13.55 -11.38
N MET A 269 3.37 -13.49 -11.99
CA MET A 269 4.06 -12.24 -12.29
C MET A 269 5.19 -12.49 -13.30
N ASP A 270 5.43 -11.50 -14.16
CA ASP A 270 6.63 -11.48 -15.00
C ASP A 270 7.78 -10.78 -14.25
N VAL A 271 8.87 -11.50 -14.01
CA VAL A 271 10.05 -11.00 -13.29
C VAL A 271 10.78 -9.87 -14.03
N ASN A 272 10.57 -9.73 -15.33
CA ASN A 272 11.20 -8.70 -16.14
C ASN A 272 10.45 -7.36 -16.10
N THR A 273 9.23 -7.35 -15.56
CA THR A 273 8.46 -6.13 -15.41
C THR A 273 9.10 -5.19 -14.39
N THR A 274 9.01 -3.90 -14.66
CA THR A 274 9.55 -2.83 -13.82
C THR A 274 8.43 -2.19 -13.00
N LYS A 275 8.70 -1.95 -11.71
CA LYS A 275 7.72 -1.38 -10.78
C LYS A 275 8.20 -0.07 -10.20
N ASN A 276 7.22 0.80 -9.97
CA ASN A 276 7.43 2.15 -9.49
C ASN A 276 7.00 2.24 -8.02
N TYR A 277 7.98 2.47 -7.13
CA TYR A 277 7.77 2.60 -5.70
C TYR A 277 8.19 3.98 -5.20
N ILE A 278 7.32 4.67 -4.47
CA ILE A 278 7.65 5.94 -3.83
C ILE A 278 7.68 5.77 -2.30
N PRO A 279 8.73 6.21 -1.59
CA PRO A 279 8.73 6.24 -0.13
C PRO A 279 7.60 7.11 0.40
N VAL A 280 6.94 6.68 1.49
CA VAL A 280 5.81 7.43 2.07
C VAL A 280 6.20 8.84 2.53
N ASP A 281 7.42 9.03 3.01
CA ASP A 281 7.93 10.31 3.48
C ASP A 281 8.23 11.28 2.34
N THR A 282 8.90 10.81 1.28
CA THR A 282 9.06 11.57 0.03
C THR A 282 7.70 11.95 -0.55
N CYS A 283 6.75 11.01 -0.53
CA CYS A 283 5.39 11.25 -1.00
C CYS A 283 4.72 12.36 -0.19
N MET A 284 4.72 12.29 1.15
CA MET A 284 4.07 13.31 2.00
C MET A 284 4.77 14.66 1.96
N ASN A 285 6.10 14.71 1.76
CA ASN A 285 6.80 15.96 1.47
C ASN A 285 6.29 16.59 0.17
N GLY A 286 6.04 15.78 -0.86
CA GLY A 286 5.45 16.23 -2.12
C GLY A 286 4.06 16.85 -1.91
N TYR A 287 3.20 16.24 -1.09
CA TYR A 287 1.87 16.80 -0.77
C TYR A 287 1.98 18.18 -0.11
N ILE A 288 2.88 18.33 0.86
CA ILE A 288 3.12 19.59 1.58
C ILE A 288 3.62 20.67 0.59
N MET A 289 4.55 20.31 -0.29
CA MET A 289 5.07 21.24 -1.28
C MET A 289 4.04 21.63 -2.34
N ILE A 290 3.23 20.68 -2.81
CA ILE A 290 2.17 20.92 -3.79
C ILE A 290 1.13 21.89 -3.23
N ALA A 291 0.74 21.71 -1.97
CA ALA A 291 -0.20 22.61 -1.32
C ALA A 291 0.31 24.05 -1.27
N LYS A 292 1.58 24.25 -0.87
CA LYS A 292 2.23 25.56 -0.92
C LYS A 292 2.26 26.12 -2.35
N HIS A 293 2.68 25.30 -3.31
CA HIS A 293 2.82 25.75 -4.68
C HIS A 293 1.47 26.18 -5.26
N LEU A 294 0.42 25.36 -5.10
CA LEU A 294 -0.94 25.65 -5.54
C LEU A 294 -1.46 26.97 -4.96
N ALA A 295 -1.27 27.20 -3.64
CA ALA A 295 -1.68 28.43 -2.98
C ALA A 295 -0.85 29.66 -3.37
N SER A 296 0.34 29.47 -3.94
CA SER A 296 1.24 30.56 -4.38
C SER A 296 1.04 30.99 -5.83
N LEU A 297 0.21 30.26 -6.59
CA LEU A 297 -0.06 30.60 -7.99
C LEU A 297 -0.80 31.93 -8.07
N LYS A 298 -0.21 32.90 -8.77
CA LYS A 298 -0.83 34.21 -9.02
C LYS A 298 -2.04 34.09 -9.95
N GLU A 299 -1.91 33.22 -10.95
CA GLU A 299 -2.94 32.93 -11.93
C GLU A 299 -3.28 31.46 -11.89
N ARG A 300 -4.57 31.18 -12.03
CA ARG A 300 -5.09 29.83 -12.04
C ARG A 300 -4.76 29.16 -13.38
N PRO A 301 -4.17 27.95 -13.37
CA PRO A 301 -3.95 27.20 -14.61
C PRO A 301 -5.25 26.93 -15.36
N LYS A 302 -5.17 26.85 -16.69
CA LYS A 302 -6.34 26.55 -17.54
C LYS A 302 -6.93 25.16 -17.25
N GLU A 303 -6.06 24.20 -16.96
CA GLU A 303 -6.41 22.83 -16.63
C GLU A 303 -6.11 22.55 -15.16
N VAL A 304 -6.90 21.65 -14.55
CA VAL A 304 -6.66 21.25 -13.16
C VAL A 304 -5.25 20.66 -13.01
N PRO A 305 -4.42 21.16 -12.07
CA PRO A 305 -3.09 20.62 -11.87
C PRO A 305 -3.11 19.16 -11.42
N VAL A 306 -2.25 18.35 -12.03
CA VAL A 306 -2.07 16.92 -11.73
C VAL A 306 -0.61 16.66 -11.41
N TYR A 307 -0.36 15.89 -10.35
CA TYR A 307 1.00 15.51 -9.97
C TYR A 307 1.15 14.00 -9.86
N ASN A 308 2.00 13.40 -10.68
CA ASN A 308 2.38 12.00 -10.61
C ASN A 308 3.52 11.85 -9.60
N LEU A 309 3.20 11.47 -8.36
CA LEU A 309 4.18 11.23 -7.31
C LEU A 309 4.73 9.80 -7.45
N THR A 310 5.73 9.66 -8.32
CA THR A 310 6.30 8.38 -8.72
C THR A 310 7.83 8.41 -8.66
N ALA A 311 8.46 7.26 -8.57
CA ALA A 311 9.91 7.15 -8.72
C ALA A 311 10.34 7.64 -10.11
N HIS A 312 11.48 8.32 -10.17
CA HIS A 312 12.15 8.65 -11.42
C HIS A 312 12.44 7.38 -12.24
N GLU A 313 12.43 7.46 -13.57
CA GLU A 313 12.59 6.29 -14.47
C GLU A 313 13.85 5.47 -14.15
N SER A 314 14.97 6.15 -13.83
CA SER A 314 16.24 5.50 -13.43
C SER A 314 16.18 4.70 -12.13
N ASN A 315 15.16 4.92 -11.30
CA ASN A 315 15.01 4.29 -9.99
C ASN A 315 13.85 3.29 -9.96
N THR A 316 13.22 3.02 -11.11
CA THR A 316 12.34 1.87 -11.27
C THR A 316 13.16 0.58 -11.11
N ILE A 317 12.53 -0.46 -10.54
CA ILE A 317 13.21 -1.73 -10.27
C ILE A 317 12.52 -2.86 -11.02
N SER A 318 13.31 -3.77 -11.60
CA SER A 318 12.75 -5.02 -12.12
C SER A 318 12.35 -5.93 -10.97
N MET A 319 11.27 -6.69 -11.14
CA MET A 319 10.87 -7.65 -10.11
C MET A 319 11.96 -8.70 -9.84
N LYS A 320 12.75 -9.07 -10.84
CA LYS A 320 13.94 -9.93 -10.70
C LYS A 320 14.94 -9.37 -9.69
N GLU A 321 15.29 -8.09 -9.81
CA GLU A 321 16.23 -7.43 -8.91
C GLU A 321 15.65 -7.27 -7.50
N TYR A 322 14.37 -6.90 -7.41
CA TYR A 322 13.65 -6.85 -6.15
C TYR A 322 13.69 -8.19 -5.40
N PHE A 323 13.42 -9.30 -6.09
CA PHE A 323 13.47 -10.63 -5.49
C PHE A 323 14.88 -11.05 -5.10
N LYS A 324 15.91 -10.63 -5.85
CA LYS A 324 17.31 -10.83 -5.46
C LYS A 324 17.60 -10.15 -4.12
N ILE A 325 17.21 -8.88 -3.97
CA ILE A 325 17.34 -8.14 -2.69
C ILE A 325 16.63 -8.90 -1.56
N CYS A 326 15.40 -9.37 -1.79
CA CYS A 326 14.68 -10.17 -0.79
C CYS A 326 15.42 -11.47 -0.42
N VAL A 327 15.99 -12.17 -1.39
CA VAL A 327 16.74 -13.42 -1.17
C VAL A 327 18.02 -13.16 -0.37
N ASP A 328 18.74 -12.08 -0.66
CA ASP A 328 19.96 -11.72 0.06
C ASP A 328 19.65 -11.34 1.51
N LEU A 329 18.55 -10.63 1.73
CA LEU A 329 18.16 -10.14 3.06
C LEU A 329 17.44 -11.17 3.93
N LYS A 330 16.87 -12.24 3.36
CA LYS A 330 16.07 -13.22 4.14
C LYS A 330 16.87 -13.88 5.26
N PHE A 331 18.18 -14.05 5.10
CA PHE A 331 19.07 -14.62 6.12
C PHE A 331 19.66 -13.54 7.05
N VAL A 332 19.67 -12.28 6.61
CA VAL A 332 20.14 -11.15 7.43
C VAL A 332 19.07 -10.73 8.43
N TYR A 333 17.82 -10.60 7.96
CA TYR A 333 16.65 -10.16 8.74
C TYR A 333 15.48 -11.17 8.68
N PRO A 334 15.69 -12.44 9.08
CA PRO A 334 14.63 -13.45 9.08
C PRO A 334 13.53 -13.15 10.10
N PHE A 335 12.34 -13.71 9.89
CA PHE A 335 11.27 -13.70 10.86
C PHE A 335 11.48 -14.74 11.96
N SER A 336 11.23 -14.38 13.22
CA SER A 336 11.34 -15.29 14.38
C SER A 336 10.16 -16.25 14.48
N VAL A 337 9.06 -15.92 13.78
CA VAL A 337 7.86 -16.75 13.65
C VAL A 337 7.46 -16.82 12.18
N GLY A 338 7.28 -18.03 11.68
CA GLY A 338 6.83 -18.32 10.32
C GLY A 338 6.27 -19.73 10.21
N LEU A 339 5.39 -19.96 9.24
CA LEU A 339 4.75 -21.26 9.00
C LEU A 339 5.70 -22.23 8.29
N TRP A 340 6.48 -21.73 7.33
CA TRP A 340 7.38 -22.55 6.53
C TRP A 340 8.59 -21.75 6.07
N TYR A 341 9.60 -22.43 5.53
CA TYR A 341 10.78 -21.79 4.94
C TYR A 341 10.38 -20.79 3.84
N PRO A 342 10.84 -19.53 3.88
CA PRO A 342 10.45 -18.49 2.92
C PRO A 342 11.03 -18.78 1.53
N ASN A 343 10.21 -19.41 0.69
CA ASN A 343 10.49 -19.73 -0.70
C ASN A 343 9.21 -19.53 -1.51
N VAL A 344 9.27 -18.64 -2.50
CA VAL A 344 8.15 -18.27 -3.35
C VAL A 344 8.50 -18.59 -4.80
N SER A 345 7.62 -19.33 -5.47
CA SER A 345 7.73 -19.65 -6.89
C SER A 345 7.05 -18.58 -7.73
N ILE A 346 7.81 -17.94 -8.61
CA ILE A 346 7.30 -16.90 -9.51
C ILE A 346 7.11 -17.50 -10.89
N THR A 347 5.98 -17.23 -11.52
CA THR A 347 5.67 -17.77 -12.84
C THR A 347 4.77 -16.83 -13.64
N THR A 348 4.82 -16.94 -14.96
CA THR A 348 3.82 -16.36 -15.88
C THR A 348 2.80 -17.41 -16.34
N ASN A 349 3.00 -18.69 -16.01
CA ASN A 349 2.11 -19.77 -16.40
C ASN A 349 0.97 -19.93 -15.38
N GLU A 350 -0.26 -19.63 -15.81
CA GLU A 350 -1.44 -19.69 -14.94
C GLU A 350 -1.73 -21.10 -14.41
N PHE A 351 -1.56 -22.13 -15.24
CA PHE A 351 -1.80 -23.50 -14.82
C PHE A 351 -0.84 -23.90 -13.69
N TYR A 352 0.46 -23.63 -13.86
CA TYR A 352 1.46 -23.88 -12.84
C TYR A 352 1.22 -23.06 -11.56
N TYR A 353 0.78 -21.81 -11.71
CA TYR A 353 0.38 -20.94 -10.59
C TYR A 353 -0.80 -21.54 -9.79
N TYR A 354 -1.91 -21.88 -10.44
CA TYR A 354 -3.08 -22.46 -9.76
C TYR A 354 -2.79 -23.85 -9.19
N PHE A 355 -1.97 -24.66 -9.87
CA PHE A 355 -1.48 -25.94 -9.36
C PHE A 355 -0.71 -25.76 -8.06
N ASN A 356 0.23 -24.79 -8.01
CA ASN A 356 0.99 -24.48 -6.80
C ASN A 356 0.13 -23.89 -5.68
N ILE A 357 -0.87 -23.06 -6.01
CA ILE A 357 -1.84 -22.57 -5.02
C ILE A 357 -2.58 -23.75 -4.38
N PHE A 358 -3.08 -24.69 -5.18
CA PHE A 358 -3.77 -25.86 -4.68
C PHE A 358 -2.85 -26.70 -3.77
N LEU A 359 -1.67 -27.07 -4.28
CA LEU A 359 -0.77 -28.01 -3.62
C LEU A 359 -0.05 -27.42 -2.40
N PHE A 360 0.45 -26.19 -2.50
CA PHE A 360 1.35 -25.61 -1.48
C PHE A 360 0.69 -24.55 -0.61
N GLN A 361 -0.52 -24.08 -0.95
CA GLN A 361 -1.26 -23.13 -0.11
C GLN A 361 -2.55 -23.71 0.45
N TRP A 362 -3.43 -24.27 -0.38
CA TRP A 362 -4.74 -24.78 0.07
C TRP A 362 -4.66 -26.06 0.86
N ILE A 363 -3.98 -27.10 0.35
CA ILE A 363 -3.84 -28.37 1.07
C ILE A 363 -3.20 -28.16 2.46
N PRO A 364 -2.06 -27.43 2.60
CA PRO A 364 -1.48 -27.15 3.91
C PRO A 364 -2.40 -26.32 4.81
N ALA A 365 -3.13 -25.34 4.27
CA ALA A 365 -4.05 -24.54 5.07
C ALA A 365 -5.22 -25.36 5.62
N LEU A 366 -5.79 -26.27 4.81
CA LEU A 366 -6.82 -27.21 5.24
C LEU A 366 -6.29 -28.15 6.33
N PHE A 367 -5.08 -28.68 6.13
CA PHE A 367 -4.44 -29.56 7.10
C PHE A 367 -4.19 -28.86 8.45
N VAL A 368 -3.64 -27.64 8.43
CA VAL A 368 -3.41 -26.86 9.66
C VAL A 368 -4.72 -26.51 10.36
N ASP A 369 -5.75 -26.05 9.62
CA ASP A 369 -7.05 -25.76 10.24
C ASP A 369 -7.75 -27.02 10.78
N PHE A 370 -7.54 -28.19 10.14
CA PHE A 370 -8.00 -29.48 10.65
C PHE A 370 -7.31 -29.85 11.97
N LEU A 371 -5.98 -29.71 12.06
CA LEU A 371 -5.26 -29.93 13.32
C LEU A 371 -5.72 -28.95 14.41
N LEU A 372 -5.85 -27.67 14.09
CA LEU A 372 -6.36 -26.67 15.05
C LEU A 372 -7.76 -27.03 15.54
N MET A 373 -8.63 -27.53 14.65
CA MET A 373 -9.95 -28.02 15.03
C MET A 373 -9.88 -29.21 16.00
N LEU A 374 -9.00 -30.21 15.74
CA LEU A 374 -8.80 -31.35 16.64
C LEU A 374 -8.32 -30.92 18.03
N PHE A 375 -7.48 -29.88 18.11
CA PHE A 375 -6.96 -29.34 19.38
C PHE A 375 -7.85 -28.25 20.00
N GLY A 376 -9.09 -28.06 19.51
CA GLY A 376 -10.01 -27.04 20.02
C GLY A 376 -9.54 -25.59 19.83
N GLN A 377 -8.56 -25.37 18.94
CA GLN A 377 -7.99 -24.06 18.64
C GLN A 377 -8.77 -23.34 17.54
N ARG A 378 -8.65 -22.01 17.51
CA ARG A 378 -9.29 -21.19 16.49
C ARG A 378 -8.64 -21.41 15.12
N ARG A 379 -9.43 -21.91 14.16
CA ARG A 379 -9.07 -22.01 12.73
C ARG A 379 -8.86 -20.63 12.11
N PHE A 380 -7.82 -20.48 11.31
CA PHE A 380 -7.49 -19.20 10.68
C PHE A 380 -6.77 -19.32 9.33
N MET A 381 -6.18 -20.45 8.99
CA MET A 381 -5.32 -20.58 7.82
C MET A 381 -6.08 -20.44 6.50
N ILE A 382 -7.26 -21.03 6.38
CA ILE A 382 -8.12 -20.86 5.20
C ILE A 382 -8.49 -19.39 5.00
N LYS A 383 -8.79 -18.68 6.09
CA LYS A 383 -9.12 -17.26 6.03
C LYS A 383 -7.94 -16.42 5.53
N ILE A 384 -6.72 -16.77 5.95
CA ILE A 384 -5.50 -16.12 5.45
C ILE A 384 -5.30 -16.41 3.95
N GLN A 385 -5.45 -17.67 3.51
CA GLN A 385 -5.27 -18.01 2.10
C GLN A 385 -6.30 -17.33 1.19
N LYS A 386 -7.58 -17.26 1.60
CA LYS A 386 -8.61 -16.48 0.87
C LYS A 386 -8.22 -15.01 0.73
N LYS A 387 -7.70 -14.40 1.80
CA LYS A 387 -7.27 -13.00 1.78
C LYS A 387 -6.07 -12.80 0.84
N LEU A 388 -5.11 -13.72 0.83
CA LEU A 388 -3.95 -13.66 -0.06
C LEU A 388 -4.36 -13.82 -1.53
N LEU A 389 -5.22 -14.79 -1.85
CA LEU A 389 -5.70 -15.01 -3.22
C LEU A 389 -6.42 -13.77 -3.75
N ASN A 390 -7.39 -13.24 -3.00
CA ASN A 390 -8.09 -12.01 -3.36
C ASN A 390 -7.12 -10.84 -3.54
N GLY A 391 -6.14 -10.70 -2.64
CA GLY A 391 -5.11 -9.67 -2.71
C GLY A 391 -4.24 -9.79 -3.97
N MET A 392 -3.87 -11.00 -4.38
CA MET A 392 -3.09 -11.25 -5.60
C MET A 392 -3.87 -10.93 -6.86
N ASP A 393 -5.13 -11.37 -6.97
CA ASP A 393 -5.98 -11.11 -8.13
C ASP A 393 -6.18 -9.61 -8.34
N VAL A 394 -6.36 -8.90 -7.24
CA VAL A 394 -6.54 -7.45 -7.17
C VAL A 394 -5.32 -6.67 -7.70
N VAL A 395 -4.10 -7.10 -7.37
CA VAL A 395 -2.87 -6.39 -7.78
C VAL A 395 -2.33 -6.89 -9.13
N ARG A 396 -2.99 -7.87 -9.73
CA ARG A 396 -2.51 -8.59 -10.91
C ARG A 396 -2.22 -7.67 -12.09
N CYS A 397 -3.03 -6.65 -12.35
CA CYS A 397 -2.71 -5.65 -13.39
C CYS A 397 -1.39 -4.95 -13.10
N PHE A 398 -1.16 -4.52 -11.86
CA PHE A 398 0.05 -3.79 -11.50
C PHE A 398 1.29 -4.67 -11.55
N LEU A 399 1.14 -5.98 -11.36
CA LEU A 399 2.25 -6.94 -11.44
C LEU A 399 2.57 -7.37 -12.88
N LEU A 400 1.58 -7.46 -13.77
CA LEU A 400 1.78 -7.95 -15.14
C LEU A 400 2.14 -6.87 -16.16
N TYR A 401 1.76 -5.61 -15.91
CA TYR A 401 2.00 -4.52 -16.85
C TYR A 401 3.03 -3.53 -16.32
N ASP A 402 3.79 -2.95 -17.25
CA ASP A 402 4.69 -1.82 -16.98
C ASP A 402 3.96 -0.52 -17.26
N PHE A 403 4.09 0.42 -16.33
CA PHE A 403 3.56 1.77 -16.46
C PHE A 403 4.72 2.76 -16.37
N LYS A 404 4.76 3.69 -17.32
CA LYS A 404 5.67 4.83 -17.33
C LYS A 404 4.89 6.08 -17.00
N PHE A 405 5.31 6.78 -15.96
CA PHE A 405 4.65 7.99 -15.48
C PHE A 405 5.52 9.18 -15.84
N LYS A 406 4.97 10.16 -16.56
CA LYS A 406 5.61 11.46 -16.69
C LYS A 406 5.40 12.27 -15.40
N THR A 407 6.40 13.05 -15.02
CA THR A 407 6.45 13.76 -13.73
C THR A 407 6.79 15.24 -13.91
N GLU A 408 6.51 15.84 -15.07
CA GLU A 408 6.91 17.20 -15.42
C GLU A 408 6.48 18.26 -14.38
N ASN A 409 5.23 18.24 -13.94
CA ASN A 409 4.69 19.11 -12.90
C ASN A 409 5.35 18.83 -11.55
N PHE A 410 5.55 17.56 -11.17
CA PHE A 410 6.21 17.21 -9.92
C PHE A 410 7.70 17.61 -9.91
N ASP A 411 8.42 17.35 -11.00
CA ASP A 411 9.83 17.72 -11.19
C ASP A 411 10.00 19.23 -11.29
N SER A 412 8.98 19.98 -11.70
CA SER A 412 9.02 21.44 -11.70
C SER A 412 9.11 22.02 -10.28
N LEU A 413 8.53 21.34 -9.29
CA LEU A 413 8.61 21.75 -7.87
C LEU A 413 10.05 21.72 -7.35
N MET A 414 10.86 20.77 -7.82
CA MET A 414 12.28 20.69 -7.48
C MET A 414 13.06 21.91 -7.98
N LYS A 415 12.70 22.43 -9.16
CA LYS A 415 13.40 23.57 -9.78
C LYS A 415 13.18 24.88 -9.02
N ILE A 416 12.06 25.00 -8.32
CA ILE A 416 11.67 26.18 -7.54
C ILE A 416 11.92 26.01 -6.03
N GLN A 417 12.46 24.86 -5.60
CA GLN A 417 12.71 24.56 -4.21
C GLN A 417 13.98 25.27 -3.72
N SER A 418 13.91 25.96 -2.57
CA SER A 418 15.10 26.50 -1.91
C SER A 418 15.95 25.37 -1.31
N GLN A 419 17.24 25.60 -1.06
CA GLN A 419 18.10 24.59 -0.43
C GLN A 419 17.60 24.17 0.97
N ASP A 420 17.05 25.12 1.73
CA ASP A 420 16.46 24.84 3.04
C ASP A 420 15.19 23.97 2.94
N ASP A 421 14.32 24.27 1.97
CA ASP A 421 13.16 23.43 1.69
C ASP A 421 13.59 22.04 1.21
N TYR A 422 14.64 21.94 0.37
CA TYR A 422 15.16 20.67 -0.14
C TYR A 422 15.65 19.76 1.00
N ASN A 423 16.38 20.33 1.96
CA ASN A 423 16.89 19.60 3.11
C ASN A 423 15.78 19.13 4.06
N ARG A 424 14.68 19.91 4.17
CA ARG A 424 13.58 19.63 5.11
C ARG A 424 12.43 18.85 4.50
N PHE A 425 12.14 19.03 3.23
CA PHE A 425 11.02 18.45 2.49
C PHE A 425 11.57 17.78 1.23
N PHE A 426 12.37 16.74 1.44
CA PHE A 426 13.02 16.01 0.36
C PHE A 426 11.97 15.36 -0.57
N ILE A 427 12.00 15.74 -1.85
CA ILE A 427 11.14 15.22 -2.93
C ILE A 427 11.91 14.69 -4.14
N ASP A 428 13.25 14.71 -4.12
CA ASP A 428 14.09 14.30 -5.25
C ASP A 428 14.07 12.77 -5.43
N THR A 429 13.18 12.30 -6.31
CA THR A 429 13.01 10.86 -6.55
C THR A 429 14.15 10.25 -7.35
N LYS A 430 15.00 11.06 -8.00
CA LYS A 430 16.19 10.59 -8.74
C LYS A 430 17.34 10.23 -7.79
N LYS A 431 17.41 10.85 -6.60
CA LYS A 431 18.42 10.54 -5.58
C LYS A 431 18.02 9.45 -4.58
N ILE A 432 16.88 8.79 -4.79
CA ILE A 432 16.46 7.67 -3.95
C ILE A 432 17.33 6.45 -4.23
N ASP A 433 17.98 5.93 -3.18
CA ASP A 433 18.58 4.60 -3.21
C ASP A 433 17.47 3.55 -3.02
N THR A 434 17.12 2.92 -4.15
CA THR A 434 16.10 1.88 -4.21
C THR A 434 16.46 0.64 -3.39
N THR A 435 17.74 0.27 -3.29
CA THR A 435 18.18 -0.87 -2.45
C THR A 435 17.96 -0.56 -0.98
N ARG A 436 18.36 0.64 -0.53
CA ARG A 436 18.11 1.11 0.84
C ARG A 436 16.61 1.18 1.13
N LEU A 437 15.79 1.66 0.19
CA LEU A 437 14.34 1.67 0.37
C LEU A 437 13.79 0.28 0.70
N PHE A 438 14.12 -0.74 -0.10
CA PHE A 438 13.62 -2.10 0.10
C PHE A 438 14.18 -2.79 1.33
N GLN A 439 15.45 -2.55 1.67
CA GLN A 439 16.01 -2.96 2.96
C GLN A 439 15.16 -2.41 4.12
N GLY A 440 14.84 -1.11 4.08
CA GLY A 440 13.97 -0.45 5.04
C GLY A 440 12.58 -1.09 5.10
N THR A 441 11.99 -1.41 3.94
CA THR A 441 10.68 -2.06 3.88
C THR A 441 10.67 -3.45 4.50
N ILE A 442 11.72 -4.25 4.30
CA ILE A 442 11.84 -5.59 4.90
C ILE A 442 12.01 -5.49 6.42
N ILE A 443 12.92 -4.62 6.89
CA ILE A 443 13.15 -4.38 8.31
C ILE A 443 11.88 -3.86 8.98
N GLY A 444 11.20 -2.90 8.36
CA GLY A 444 9.95 -2.33 8.81
C GLY A 444 8.78 -3.30 8.82
N GLY A 445 8.66 -4.11 7.77
CA GLY A 445 7.67 -5.20 7.70
C GLY A 445 7.87 -6.21 8.83
N ARG A 446 9.12 -6.48 9.21
CA ARG A 446 9.47 -7.29 10.39
C ARG A 446 9.05 -6.59 11.70
N GLU A 447 9.52 -5.38 11.91
CA GLU A 447 9.41 -4.70 13.20
C GLU A 447 7.97 -4.24 13.49
N PHE A 448 7.35 -3.55 12.53
CA PHE A 448 6.09 -2.85 12.72
C PHE A 448 4.86 -3.69 12.34
N LEU A 449 4.92 -4.43 11.22
CA LEU A 449 3.80 -5.30 10.79
C LEU A 449 3.88 -6.68 11.44
N GLY A 450 5.10 -7.24 11.50
CA GLY A 450 5.40 -8.52 12.08
C GLY A 450 5.37 -8.53 13.61
N LYS A 451 5.48 -7.35 14.24
CA LYS A 451 5.68 -7.15 15.69
C LYS A 451 6.87 -7.96 16.21
N ASP A 452 7.94 -7.99 15.42
CA ASP A 452 9.08 -8.86 15.65
C ASP A 452 10.37 -8.00 15.74
N PRO A 453 10.75 -7.58 16.96
CA PRO A 453 11.78 -6.55 17.15
C PRO A 453 13.17 -7.03 16.72
N LYS A 454 14.09 -6.10 16.49
CA LYS A 454 15.48 -6.42 16.06
C LYS A 454 16.21 -7.34 17.05
N SER A 455 15.87 -7.29 18.33
CA SER A 455 16.46 -8.15 19.37
C SER A 455 16.24 -9.65 19.15
N THR A 456 15.23 -10.07 18.37
CA THR A 456 14.95 -11.48 18.10
C THR A 456 15.73 -12.04 16.89
N ILE A 457 16.46 -11.20 16.14
CA ILE A 457 17.21 -11.61 14.93
C ILE A 457 18.14 -12.81 15.18
N PRO A 458 18.93 -12.87 16.26
CA PRO A 458 19.80 -14.03 16.51
C PRO A 458 19.04 -15.36 16.56
N ARG A 459 17.91 -15.39 17.29
CA ARG A 459 17.02 -16.57 17.34
C ARG A 459 16.37 -16.85 15.99
N ALA A 460 15.92 -15.82 15.29
CA ALA A 460 15.30 -15.95 13.97
C ALA A 460 16.24 -16.57 12.93
N ARG A 461 17.55 -16.28 13.00
CA ARG A 461 18.58 -16.88 12.14
C ARG A 461 18.75 -18.38 12.38
N ILE A 462 18.58 -18.85 13.62
CA ILE A 462 18.57 -20.28 13.92
C ILE A 462 17.28 -20.90 13.38
N PHE A 463 16.15 -20.25 13.64
CA PHE A 463 14.84 -20.72 13.21
C PHE A 463 14.73 -20.91 11.68
N ILE A 464 15.20 -19.94 10.88
CA ILE A 464 15.17 -20.06 9.42
C ILE A 464 16.07 -21.19 8.90
N LYS A 465 17.19 -21.49 9.57
CA LYS A 465 18.05 -22.65 9.23
C LYS A 465 17.34 -23.97 9.50
N ILE A 466 16.65 -24.08 10.63
CA ILE A 466 15.82 -25.26 10.95
C ILE A 466 14.72 -25.42 9.88
N GLN A 467 14.00 -24.34 9.56
CA GLN A 467 12.99 -24.37 8.50
C GLN A 467 13.57 -24.78 7.14
N TYR A 468 14.78 -24.32 6.81
CA TYR A 468 15.46 -24.71 5.59
C TYR A 468 15.77 -26.21 5.55
N ILE A 469 16.30 -26.78 6.63
CA ILE A 469 16.55 -28.22 6.75
C ILE A 469 15.25 -29.01 6.63
N LEU A 470 14.19 -28.59 7.34
CA LEU A 470 12.86 -29.21 7.23
C LEU A 470 12.31 -29.14 5.80
N HIS A 471 12.52 -28.03 5.11
CA HIS A 471 12.13 -27.88 3.72
C HIS A 471 12.88 -28.85 2.80
N LEU A 472 14.19 -29.01 2.98
CA LEU A 472 14.99 -29.98 2.23
C LEU A 472 14.53 -31.42 2.51
N ILE A 473 14.29 -31.79 3.77
CA ILE A 473 13.78 -33.12 4.13
C ILE A 473 12.43 -33.38 3.45
N ALA A 474 11.51 -32.41 3.52
CA ALA A 474 10.19 -32.54 2.89
C ALA A 474 10.31 -32.68 1.36
N LEU A 475 11.17 -31.91 0.71
CA LEU A 475 11.42 -32.02 -0.73
C LEU A 475 12.04 -33.37 -1.08
N SER A 476 13.05 -33.83 -0.34
CA SER A 476 13.68 -35.14 -0.55
C SER A 476 12.67 -36.27 -0.40
N PHE A 477 11.76 -36.20 0.57
CA PHE A 477 10.67 -37.17 0.72
C PHE A 477 9.71 -37.15 -0.47
N ILE A 478 9.30 -35.97 -0.94
CA ILE A 478 8.44 -35.82 -2.12
C ILE A 478 9.11 -36.40 -3.36
N TYR A 479 10.38 -36.06 -3.61
CA TYR A 479 11.13 -36.59 -4.76
C TYR A 479 11.33 -38.09 -4.68
N TYR A 480 11.65 -38.63 -3.50
CA TYR A 480 11.75 -40.06 -3.27
C TYR A 480 10.41 -40.76 -3.55
N TRP A 481 9.30 -40.21 -3.06
CA TRP A 481 7.96 -40.77 -3.29
C TRP A 481 7.58 -40.74 -4.77
N LEU A 482 7.82 -39.63 -5.46
CA LEU A 482 7.57 -39.50 -6.91
C LEU A 482 8.44 -40.48 -7.72
N PHE A 483 9.73 -40.59 -7.39
CA PHE A 483 10.65 -41.53 -8.02
C PHE A 483 10.19 -42.99 -7.83
N LYS A 484 9.81 -43.37 -6.60
CA LYS A 484 9.27 -44.70 -6.32
C LYS A 484 7.98 -44.97 -7.11
N LYS A 485 7.08 -43.99 -7.20
CA LYS A 485 5.86 -44.11 -8.03
C LYS A 485 6.18 -44.26 -9.51
N PHE A 486 7.14 -43.50 -10.03
CA PHE A 486 7.61 -43.62 -11.40
C PHE A 486 8.19 -45.02 -11.69
N LEU A 487 9.03 -45.56 -10.81
CA LEU A 487 9.58 -46.91 -10.96
C LEU A 487 8.49 -47.99 -10.97
N VAL A 488 7.46 -47.85 -10.13
CA VAL A 488 6.32 -48.76 -10.11
C VAL A 488 5.50 -48.65 -11.40
N LEU A 489 5.20 -47.44 -11.85
CA LEU A 489 4.40 -47.21 -13.07
C LEU A 489 5.11 -47.65 -14.35
N THR A 490 6.44 -47.64 -14.36
CA THR A 490 7.27 -48.04 -15.52
C THR A 490 7.76 -49.49 -15.44
N GLY A 491 7.43 -50.23 -14.38
CA GLY A 491 7.93 -51.59 -14.16
C GLY A 491 9.43 -51.68 -13.82
N LEU A 492 10.10 -50.54 -13.62
CA LEU A 492 11.53 -50.46 -13.31
C LEU A 492 11.86 -50.69 -11.83
N SER A 493 10.86 -50.95 -10.98
CA SER A 493 11.06 -51.14 -9.54
C SER A 493 11.97 -52.33 -9.24
N GLU A 494 11.77 -53.48 -9.87
CA GLU A 494 12.59 -54.69 -9.66
C GLU A 494 14.03 -54.54 -10.19
N PRO A 495 14.26 -54.10 -11.45
CA PRO A 495 15.61 -53.89 -11.97
C PRO A 495 16.46 -52.93 -11.11
N VAL A 496 15.87 -51.82 -10.66
CA VAL A 496 16.59 -50.83 -9.83
C VAL A 496 16.90 -51.38 -8.44
N SER A 497 15.99 -52.14 -7.84
CA SER A 497 16.25 -52.81 -6.55
C SER A 497 17.37 -53.84 -6.66
N ASN A 498 17.38 -54.66 -7.72
CA ASN A 498 18.44 -55.64 -7.95
C ASN A 498 19.81 -54.97 -8.16
N PHE A 499 19.87 -53.93 -9.00
CA PHE A 499 21.10 -53.15 -9.20
C PHE A 499 21.62 -52.53 -7.89
N ALA A 500 20.73 -52.01 -7.02
CA ALA A 500 21.13 -51.44 -5.74
C ALA A 500 21.69 -52.49 -4.76
N LEU A 501 21.14 -53.72 -4.77
CA LEU A 501 21.66 -54.85 -3.99
C LEU A 501 23.04 -55.27 -4.49
N ASP A 502 23.21 -55.39 -5.81
CA ASP A 502 24.48 -55.75 -6.44
C ASP A 502 25.55 -54.69 -6.15
N ALA A 503 25.25 -53.40 -6.30
CA ALA A 503 26.17 -52.31 -5.96
C ALA A 503 26.53 -52.29 -4.47
N GLY A 504 25.56 -52.57 -3.58
CA GLY A 504 25.82 -52.67 -2.14
C GLY A 504 26.69 -53.86 -1.77
N SER A 505 26.56 -54.99 -2.48
CA SER A 505 27.43 -56.15 -2.32
C SER A 505 28.86 -55.85 -2.77
N PHE A 506 29.01 -55.22 -3.94
CA PHE A 506 30.30 -54.77 -4.48
C PHE A 506 31.03 -53.81 -3.53
N VAL A 507 30.35 -52.80 -2.98
CA VAL A 507 30.97 -51.87 -2.00
C VAL A 507 31.42 -52.59 -0.73
N LYS A 508 30.64 -53.57 -0.24
CA LYS A 508 31.04 -54.37 0.94
C LYS A 508 32.25 -55.23 0.65
N ASP A 509 32.38 -55.77 -0.55
CA ASP A 509 33.52 -56.60 -0.94
C ASP A 509 34.78 -55.75 -1.15
N VAL A 510 34.65 -54.54 -1.72
CA VAL A 510 35.76 -53.58 -1.84
C VAL A 510 36.23 -53.07 -0.47
N LEU A 511 35.33 -52.86 0.50
CA LEU A 511 35.70 -52.43 1.86
C LEU A 511 36.30 -53.54 2.74
N LYS A 512 36.29 -54.80 2.27
CA LYS A 512 36.91 -55.95 2.95
C LYS A 512 38.33 -56.27 2.45
N ILE A 513 38.73 -55.67 1.32
CA ILE A 513 40.09 -55.68 0.78
C ILE A 513 40.83 -54.49 1.41
#